data_AF-A0A2E4Y7M6-F1
#
_entry.id   AF-A0A2E4Y7M6-F1
#
_cell.length_a   1.000
_cell.length_b   1.000
_cell.length_c   1.000
_cell.angle_alpha   90.00
_cell.angle_beta   90.00
_cell.angle_gamma   90.00
#
_symmetry.space_group_name_H-M   'P 1'
#
loop_
_entity.id
_entity.type
_entity.pdbx_description
1 polymer ?
#
loop_
_entity_poly.entity_id
_entity_poly.type
_entity_poly.pdbx_seq_one_letter_code
_entity_poly.pdbx_strand_id
1 'polypeptide(L)'
;MDISGSRILLLGGAGLVGMAITRRLLKHHRPKTIIITSLFENEVEQAISELEPLRGDTEIIGSHGNVFVRDEFRVLGRQDILDNDERRKKLIDDTLDPLDDSICLSNSLYKLIQDTTPHIIVDCINTATALAYQDIFEQSRSLYQMMKEQVSSSASQEIEKHMEILLANQYTPQLIRHVQILWRALNDAKVKTYLKIGTTGTGGMGLNIPYTHSEDKPSRVLLAKSAMAGAHSMLLFLLGRTAPDASDEEKLWGGDRNIKPRAPIIKEIKPAAAIAWKKIDFGPVKHRGQLVPLFDHSPNEALDFNVSLKETTKSWKPITEDGDTTYLKAPYIDTGENGIFSKGEFEAITDEGQMEFITPEEIAVDVEQEILGGNSGSDIVSALDSTVLGPTYRAGFLRSRALERLRLLEKKHGVPSVAFENLGPPRLTKLLFEVFMIRSGPFAKLFDGDLPSPEDLSKDLEKQILENESLRSTILSVGIAIVLPNEKVLRGPRLVIPSKWDIPHDRELNQNDLNLYCQQGWVDLRISNMVKWIERFQTMREETEKIKEHTGSVFVRNPTFWERADRHESLGNIVSWIFLKEDDGERIKR
;
A
#
# COMPACT_ATOMS: atom_id res chain seq x y z
N MET A 1 10.16 -22.62 11.62
CA MET A 1 10.13 -22.79 10.15
C MET A 1 11.55 -23.11 9.72
N ASP A 2 11.79 -24.08 8.83
CA ASP A 2 13.13 -24.28 8.24
C ASP A 2 13.28 -23.38 7.02
N ILE A 3 14.32 -22.55 6.99
CA ILE A 3 14.58 -21.58 5.93
C ILE A 3 15.86 -21.89 5.12
N SER A 4 16.52 -23.03 5.38
CA SER A 4 17.74 -23.46 4.66
C SER A 4 17.55 -23.57 3.14
N GLY A 5 16.39 -24.05 2.67
CA GLY A 5 16.05 -24.11 1.25
C GLY A 5 15.50 -22.80 0.65
N SER A 6 15.42 -21.72 1.43
CA SER A 6 14.70 -20.51 1.04
C SER A 6 15.54 -19.52 0.25
N ARG A 7 14.85 -18.63 -0.46
CA ARG A 7 15.43 -17.47 -1.17
C ARG A 7 14.98 -16.24 -0.43
N ILE A 8 15.91 -15.44 0.05
CA ILE A 8 15.63 -14.31 0.94
C ILE A 8 16.10 -13.02 0.28
N LEU A 9 15.17 -12.10 0.02
CA LEU A 9 15.47 -10.78 -0.51
C LEU A 9 15.55 -9.78 0.65
N LEU A 10 16.68 -9.08 0.77
CA LEU A 10 16.86 -7.99 1.72
C LEU A 10 16.81 -6.64 0.99
N LEU A 11 15.68 -5.94 1.12
CA LEU A 11 15.56 -4.56 0.66
C LEU A 11 16.39 -3.65 1.58
N GLY A 12 17.36 -2.92 1.04
CA GLY A 12 18.33 -2.19 1.88
C GLY A 12 19.31 -3.11 2.63
N GLY A 13 19.60 -4.29 2.08
CA GLY A 13 20.49 -5.30 2.66
C GLY A 13 21.93 -4.82 2.91
N ALA A 14 22.44 -3.87 2.13
CA ALA A 14 23.78 -3.28 2.37
C ALA A 14 23.82 -2.31 3.56
N GLY A 15 22.65 -1.93 4.09
CA GLY A 15 22.52 -1.08 5.27
C GLY A 15 22.90 -1.79 6.57
N LEU A 16 23.05 -1.01 7.64
CA LEU A 16 23.51 -1.47 8.95
C LEU A 16 22.71 -2.69 9.48
N VAL A 17 21.38 -2.57 9.49
CA VAL A 17 20.47 -3.64 9.94
C VAL A 17 20.44 -4.82 8.97
N GLY A 18 20.42 -4.53 7.66
CA GLY A 18 20.42 -5.56 6.61
C GLY A 18 21.65 -6.48 6.68
N MET A 19 22.84 -5.90 6.94
CA MET A 19 24.08 -6.65 7.11
C MET A 19 24.04 -7.53 8.36
N ALA A 20 23.56 -7.02 9.50
CA ALA A 20 23.45 -7.81 10.73
C ALA A 20 22.50 -9.01 10.57
N ILE A 21 21.34 -8.78 9.94
CA ILE A 21 20.38 -9.85 9.62
C ILE A 21 21.03 -10.88 8.70
N THR A 22 21.70 -10.44 7.64
CA THR A 22 22.32 -11.34 6.67
C THR A 22 23.40 -12.22 7.31
N ARG A 23 24.30 -11.63 8.11
CA ARG A 23 25.34 -12.37 8.84
C ARG A 23 24.74 -13.45 9.73
N ARG A 24 23.63 -13.13 10.41
CA ARG A 24 22.93 -14.05 11.29
C ARG A 24 22.30 -15.21 10.51
N LEU A 25 21.59 -14.90 9.43
CA LEU A 25 20.96 -15.90 8.56
C LEU A 25 21.98 -16.87 7.93
N LEU A 26 23.11 -16.34 7.44
CA LEU A 26 24.21 -17.16 6.90
C LEU A 26 24.79 -18.09 7.98
N LYS A 27 25.02 -17.57 9.18
CA LYS A 27 25.63 -18.32 10.28
C LYS A 27 24.73 -19.45 10.80
N HIS A 28 23.44 -19.21 10.96
CA HIS A 28 22.53 -20.14 11.65
C HIS A 28 21.72 -21.02 10.71
N HIS A 29 21.41 -20.54 9.49
CA HIS A 29 20.40 -21.17 8.65
C HIS A 29 20.85 -21.52 7.24
N ARG A 30 21.91 -20.86 6.72
CA ARG A 30 22.45 -21.12 5.37
C ARG A 30 21.35 -21.25 4.31
N PRO A 31 20.55 -20.20 4.08
CA PRO A 31 19.51 -20.21 3.05
C PRO A 31 20.11 -20.52 1.68
N LYS A 32 19.29 -20.99 0.73
CA LYS A 32 19.75 -21.31 -0.63
C LYS A 32 20.32 -20.07 -1.34
N THR A 33 19.60 -18.95 -1.26
CA THR A 33 19.99 -17.70 -1.91
C THR A 33 19.66 -16.51 -1.02
N ILE A 34 20.58 -15.55 -0.93
CA ILE A 34 20.37 -14.22 -0.36
C ILE A 34 20.55 -13.18 -1.45
N ILE A 35 19.55 -12.30 -1.61
CA ILE A 35 19.62 -11.17 -2.52
C ILE A 35 19.82 -9.91 -1.68
N ILE A 36 20.96 -9.24 -1.85
CA ILE A 36 21.31 -7.99 -1.19
C ILE A 36 21.01 -6.83 -2.11
N THR A 37 20.35 -5.82 -1.57
CA THR A 37 20.05 -4.60 -2.33
C THR A 37 20.51 -3.33 -1.63
N SER A 38 20.82 -2.33 -2.45
CA SER A 38 21.06 -0.95 -2.00
C SER A 38 20.66 0.05 -3.09
N LEU A 39 20.72 1.34 -2.78
CA LEU A 39 20.51 2.38 -3.79
C LEU A 39 21.67 2.42 -4.79
N PHE A 40 22.91 2.27 -4.32
CA PHE A 40 24.11 2.37 -5.14
C PHE A 40 24.81 1.03 -5.35
N GLU A 41 25.36 0.83 -6.54
CA GLU A 41 26.03 -0.41 -6.94
C GLU A 41 27.26 -0.74 -6.06
N ASN A 42 28.09 0.26 -5.80
CA ASN A 42 29.30 0.12 -4.98
C ASN A 42 29.00 -0.34 -3.53
N GLU A 43 27.85 0.06 -2.97
CA GLU A 43 27.44 -0.39 -1.64
C GLU A 43 27.08 -1.88 -1.64
N VAL A 44 26.46 -2.35 -2.73
CA VAL A 44 26.12 -3.77 -2.91
C VAL A 44 27.38 -4.59 -3.09
N GLU A 45 28.31 -4.16 -3.95
CA GLU A 45 29.60 -4.84 -4.16
C GLU A 45 30.39 -4.95 -2.85
N GLN A 46 30.45 -3.85 -2.08
CA GLN A 46 31.11 -3.85 -0.77
C GLN A 46 30.43 -4.83 0.19
N ALA A 47 29.09 -4.79 0.28
CA ALA A 47 28.34 -5.68 1.16
C ALA A 47 28.58 -7.16 0.83
N ILE A 48 28.57 -7.52 -0.46
CA ILE A 48 28.85 -8.89 -0.90
C ILE A 48 30.28 -9.29 -0.53
N SER A 49 31.27 -8.42 -0.78
CA SER A 49 32.67 -8.69 -0.43
C SER A 49 32.85 -8.93 1.08
N GLU A 50 32.14 -8.18 1.93
CA GLU A 50 32.17 -8.36 3.39
C GLU A 50 31.48 -9.66 3.85
N LEU A 51 30.48 -10.15 3.10
CA LEU A 51 29.71 -11.35 3.44
C LEU A 51 30.31 -12.64 2.86
N GLU A 52 31.15 -12.55 1.84
CA GLU A 52 31.74 -13.71 1.15
C GLU A 52 32.41 -14.71 2.11
N PRO A 53 33.16 -14.30 3.16
CA PRO A 53 33.74 -15.25 4.11
C PRO A 53 32.71 -16.07 4.91
N LEU A 54 31.47 -15.58 5.03
CA LEU A 54 30.38 -16.21 5.79
C LEU A 54 29.41 -16.99 4.90
N ARG A 55 29.57 -16.89 3.58
CA ARG A 55 28.64 -17.41 2.57
C ARG A 55 28.37 -18.91 2.70
N GLY A 56 29.42 -19.71 2.91
CA GLY A 56 29.31 -21.18 2.85
C GLY A 56 28.72 -21.63 1.51
N ASP A 57 27.65 -22.43 1.55
CA ASP A 57 26.95 -22.94 0.36
C ASP A 57 25.83 -22.01 -0.15
N THR A 58 25.54 -20.92 0.57
CA THR A 58 24.50 -19.96 0.17
C THR A 58 24.93 -19.18 -1.08
N GLU A 59 24.05 -18.97 -2.04
CA GLU A 59 24.31 -18.04 -3.15
C GLU A 59 24.01 -16.61 -2.72
N ILE A 60 24.93 -15.66 -2.92
CA ILE A 60 24.72 -14.24 -2.63
C ILE A 60 24.67 -13.46 -3.95
N ILE A 61 23.57 -12.75 -4.18
CA ILE A 61 23.31 -11.98 -5.41
C ILE A 61 23.09 -10.51 -5.04
N GLY A 62 23.59 -9.59 -5.86
CA GLY A 62 23.41 -8.14 -5.69
C GLY A 62 22.39 -7.56 -6.66
N SER A 63 21.62 -6.57 -6.22
CA SER A 63 20.82 -5.69 -7.09
C SER A 63 20.79 -4.27 -6.55
N HIS A 64 20.77 -3.25 -7.40
CA HIS A 64 20.83 -1.85 -6.98
C HIS A 64 19.81 -0.96 -7.69
N GLY A 65 19.47 0.16 -7.06
CA GLY A 65 18.64 1.21 -7.62
C GLY A 65 17.42 1.57 -6.76
N ASN A 66 16.75 2.64 -7.16
CA ASN A 66 15.56 3.16 -6.51
C ASN A 66 14.34 2.29 -6.81
N VAL A 67 13.83 1.61 -5.79
CA VAL A 67 12.67 0.71 -5.84
C VAL A 67 11.31 1.42 -5.93
N PHE A 68 11.28 2.76 -5.77
CA PHE A 68 10.03 3.54 -5.74
C PHE A 68 9.61 4.08 -7.11
N VAL A 69 10.41 3.86 -8.15
CA VAL A 69 10.20 4.41 -9.50
C VAL A 69 10.16 3.29 -10.55
N ARG A 70 9.79 3.63 -11.79
CA ARG A 70 9.95 2.72 -12.93
C ARG A 70 11.40 2.23 -13.04
N ASP A 71 11.55 1.00 -13.50
CA ASP A 71 12.84 0.33 -13.67
C ASP A 71 13.80 1.12 -14.58
N GLU A 72 13.27 1.80 -15.61
CA GLU A 72 14.04 2.71 -16.48
C GLU A 72 14.63 3.93 -15.74
N PHE A 73 14.08 4.29 -14.58
CA PHE A 73 14.54 5.41 -13.75
C PHE A 73 15.33 4.97 -12.52
N ARG A 74 15.52 3.66 -12.30
CA ARG A 74 16.03 3.13 -11.03
C ARG A 74 17.42 3.64 -10.67
N VAL A 75 18.26 3.93 -11.66
CA VAL A 75 19.65 4.43 -11.46
C VAL A 75 19.76 5.95 -11.62
N LEU A 76 18.67 6.64 -11.93
CA LEU A 76 18.67 8.09 -12.08
C LEU A 76 18.59 8.78 -10.72
N GLY A 77 19.26 9.94 -10.61
CA GLY A 77 19.04 10.83 -9.49
C GLY A 77 17.61 11.37 -9.52
N ARG A 78 17.02 11.61 -8.33
CA ARG A 78 15.66 12.15 -8.25
C ARG A 78 15.52 13.46 -9.02
N GLN A 79 16.53 14.32 -8.96
CA GLN A 79 16.54 15.59 -9.66
C GLN A 79 16.54 15.40 -11.19
N ASP A 80 17.24 14.40 -11.72
CA ASP A 80 17.26 14.09 -13.16
C ASP A 80 15.90 13.57 -13.69
N ILE A 81 15.08 13.00 -12.80
CA ILE A 81 13.70 12.61 -13.10
C ILE A 81 12.81 13.86 -13.11
N LEU A 82 12.94 14.71 -12.09
CA LEU A 82 12.10 15.90 -11.93
C LEU A 82 12.43 17.02 -12.94
N ASP A 83 13.67 17.15 -13.38
CA ASP A 83 14.05 18.20 -14.35
C ASP A 83 13.69 17.86 -15.79
N ASN A 84 13.37 16.60 -16.08
CA ASN A 84 12.91 16.18 -17.40
C ASN A 84 11.37 16.11 -17.44
N ASP A 85 10.76 16.87 -18.34
CA ASP A 85 9.29 16.99 -18.42
C ASP A 85 8.58 15.65 -18.64
N GLU A 86 9.12 14.81 -19.53
CA GLU A 86 8.51 13.53 -19.89
C GLU A 86 8.61 12.52 -18.72
N ARG A 87 9.74 12.49 -18.03
CA ARG A 87 9.96 11.63 -16.84
C ARG A 87 9.16 12.12 -15.64
N ARG A 88 9.10 13.44 -15.42
CA ARG A 88 8.31 14.04 -14.35
C ARG A 88 6.84 13.74 -14.52
N LYS A 89 6.30 13.88 -15.74
CA LYS A 89 4.92 13.51 -16.05
C LYS A 89 4.65 12.04 -15.76
N LYS A 90 5.49 11.12 -16.25
CA LYS A 90 5.38 9.69 -15.93
C LYS A 90 5.37 9.41 -14.42
N LEU A 91 6.21 10.09 -13.64
CA LEU A 91 6.23 9.95 -12.18
C LEU A 91 4.93 10.43 -11.53
N ILE A 92 4.33 11.51 -12.05
CA ILE A 92 3.03 12.01 -11.58
C ILE A 92 1.93 11.00 -11.90
N ASP A 93 1.88 10.52 -13.15
CA ASP A 93 0.91 9.54 -13.61
C ASP A 93 1.01 8.26 -12.76
N ASP A 94 2.22 7.74 -12.54
CA ASP A 94 2.47 6.56 -11.69
C ASP A 94 1.97 6.74 -10.25
N THR A 95 2.00 7.98 -9.74
CA THR A 95 1.66 8.32 -8.37
C THR A 95 0.16 8.56 -8.19
N LEU A 96 -0.49 9.24 -9.15
CA LEU A 96 -1.84 9.77 -9.01
C LEU A 96 -2.90 8.99 -9.80
N ASP A 97 -2.57 8.46 -10.98
CA ASP A 97 -3.54 7.74 -11.81
C ASP A 97 -3.84 6.36 -11.24
N PRO A 98 -5.02 5.77 -11.48
CA PRO A 98 -5.33 4.40 -11.05
C PRO A 98 -4.21 3.40 -11.39
N LEU A 99 -3.96 2.42 -10.52
CA LEU A 99 -2.97 1.38 -10.82
C LEU A 99 -3.44 0.53 -12.00
N ASP A 100 -2.61 0.46 -13.03
CA ASP A 100 -2.74 -0.45 -14.15
C ASP A 100 -1.48 -1.32 -14.32
N ASP A 101 -1.53 -2.26 -15.26
CA ASP A 101 -0.41 -3.16 -15.56
C ASP A 101 0.80 -2.40 -16.11
N SER A 102 0.61 -1.28 -16.82
CA SER A 102 1.71 -0.46 -17.34
C SER A 102 2.55 0.12 -16.21
N ILE A 103 1.90 0.71 -15.21
CA ILE A 103 2.53 1.27 -14.02
C ILE A 103 3.12 0.14 -13.16
N CYS A 104 2.36 -0.94 -12.93
CA CYS A 104 2.78 -2.02 -12.04
C CYS A 104 3.98 -2.81 -12.60
N LEU A 105 3.88 -3.33 -13.83
CA LEU A 105 4.90 -4.19 -14.42
C LEU A 105 6.19 -3.43 -14.78
N SER A 106 6.12 -2.12 -14.98
CA SER A 106 7.30 -1.29 -15.21
C SER A 106 7.99 -0.85 -13.92
N ASN A 107 7.38 -1.04 -12.75
CA ASN A 107 7.96 -0.63 -11.49
C ASN A 107 9.17 -1.49 -11.10
N SER A 108 10.23 -0.84 -10.60
CA SER A 108 11.50 -1.49 -10.24
C SER A 108 11.35 -2.51 -9.10
N LEU A 109 10.55 -2.21 -8.07
CA LEU A 109 10.29 -3.15 -6.97
C LEU A 109 9.56 -4.39 -7.47
N TYR A 110 8.54 -4.21 -8.30
CA TYR A 110 7.76 -5.32 -8.85
C TYR A 110 8.68 -6.25 -9.65
N LYS A 111 9.45 -5.70 -10.59
CA LYS A 111 10.41 -6.48 -11.39
C LYS A 111 11.44 -7.20 -10.52
N LEU A 112 12.04 -6.52 -9.55
CA LEU A 112 13.00 -7.12 -8.64
C LEU A 112 12.42 -8.35 -7.92
N ILE A 113 11.18 -8.26 -7.42
CA ILE A 113 10.51 -9.37 -6.73
C ILE A 113 10.16 -10.49 -7.71
N GLN A 114 9.73 -10.18 -8.93
CA GLN A 114 9.45 -11.20 -9.96
C GLN A 114 10.73 -11.91 -10.43
N ASP A 115 11.80 -11.16 -10.70
CA ASP A 115 13.05 -11.72 -11.21
C ASP A 115 13.73 -12.63 -10.18
N THR A 116 13.64 -12.27 -8.89
CA THR A 116 14.26 -13.03 -7.80
C THR A 116 13.35 -14.09 -7.19
N THR A 117 12.03 -13.98 -7.39
CA THR A 117 10.97 -14.83 -6.82
C THR A 117 11.24 -15.26 -5.36
N PRO A 118 11.42 -14.30 -4.42
CA PRO A 118 11.86 -14.60 -3.07
C PRO A 118 10.77 -15.35 -2.29
N HIS A 119 11.20 -16.25 -1.40
CA HIS A 119 10.30 -16.87 -0.43
C HIS A 119 10.02 -15.94 0.75
N ILE A 120 11.03 -15.17 1.16
CA ILE A 120 10.97 -14.24 2.29
C ILE A 120 11.55 -12.90 1.82
N ILE A 121 10.88 -11.80 2.15
CA ILE A 121 11.40 -10.44 1.97
C ILE A 121 11.59 -9.82 3.36
N VAL A 122 12.78 -9.29 3.60
CA VAL A 122 13.08 -8.45 4.76
C VAL A 122 13.37 -7.04 4.27
N ASP A 123 12.46 -6.13 4.56
CA ASP A 123 12.55 -4.74 4.11
C ASP A 123 13.19 -3.86 5.18
N CYS A 124 14.46 -3.51 4.97
CA CYS A 124 15.22 -2.60 5.82
C CYS A 124 15.26 -1.16 5.29
N ILE A 125 14.59 -0.85 4.16
CA ILE A 125 14.54 0.50 3.62
C ILE A 125 13.71 1.37 4.54
N ASN A 126 14.18 2.56 4.92
CA ASN A 126 13.34 3.48 5.68
C ASN A 126 12.35 4.23 4.75
N THR A 127 11.28 3.54 4.32
CA THR A 127 10.29 4.08 3.38
C THR A 127 9.70 5.40 3.84
N ALA A 128 9.46 5.56 5.16
CA ALA A 128 8.94 6.80 5.72
C ALA A 128 9.94 7.95 5.56
N THR A 129 11.24 7.73 5.81
CA THR A 129 12.30 8.71 5.51
C THR A 129 12.34 9.02 4.02
N ALA A 130 12.41 7.99 3.17
CA ALA A 130 12.58 8.14 1.73
C ALA A 130 11.49 9.00 1.07
N LEU A 131 10.26 8.93 1.59
CA LEU A 131 9.14 9.75 1.12
C LEU A 131 9.07 11.12 1.82
N ALA A 132 9.22 11.19 3.15
CA ALA A 132 9.02 12.43 3.91
C ALA A 132 10.10 13.49 3.69
N TYR A 133 11.31 13.10 3.27
CA TYR A 133 12.42 14.03 3.02
C TYR A 133 12.38 14.69 1.63
N GLN A 134 11.31 14.51 0.86
CA GLN A 134 11.07 15.25 -0.38
C GLN A 134 10.58 16.70 -0.14
N ASP A 135 10.50 17.11 1.12
CA ASP A 135 10.13 18.45 1.64
C ASP A 135 9.01 19.17 0.87
N ILE A 136 7.79 18.62 0.97
CA ILE A 136 6.60 19.26 0.41
C ILE A 136 6.35 20.65 0.99
N PHE A 137 6.87 20.95 2.19
CA PHE A 137 6.61 22.22 2.85
C PHE A 137 7.40 23.34 2.20
N GLU A 138 8.67 23.10 1.88
CA GLU A 138 9.48 24.02 1.09
C GLU A 138 8.87 24.21 -0.29
N GLN A 139 8.56 23.14 -1.01
CA GLN A 139 7.96 23.22 -2.35
C GLN A 139 6.63 23.99 -2.35
N SER A 140 5.76 23.71 -1.37
CA SER A 140 4.47 24.41 -1.24
C SER A 140 4.65 25.90 -0.92
N ARG A 141 5.62 26.27 -0.08
CA ARG A 141 5.90 27.68 0.24
C ARG A 141 6.45 28.43 -0.96
N SER A 142 7.41 27.84 -1.66
CA SER A 142 8.01 28.41 -2.86
C SER A 142 6.95 28.65 -3.93
N LEU A 143 6.11 27.65 -4.21
CA LEU A 143 4.99 27.79 -5.16
C LEU A 143 3.99 28.87 -4.72
N TYR A 144 3.61 28.88 -3.43
CA TYR A 144 2.68 29.88 -2.90
C TYR A 144 3.23 31.31 -2.97
N GLN A 145 4.54 31.49 -2.78
CA GLN A 145 5.20 32.78 -2.95
C GLN A 145 5.20 33.21 -4.43
N MET A 146 5.53 32.31 -5.35
CA MET A 146 5.48 32.58 -6.80
C MET A 146 4.07 32.99 -7.26
N MET A 147 3.02 32.38 -6.70
CA MET A 147 1.63 32.74 -7.01
C MET A 147 1.22 34.13 -6.50
N LYS A 148 1.86 34.65 -5.44
CA LYS A 148 1.59 35.98 -4.89
C LYS A 148 2.24 37.10 -5.70
N GLU A 149 3.39 36.82 -6.28
CA GLU A 149 4.14 37.76 -7.10
C GLU A 149 3.45 37.84 -8.48
N GLN A 150 3.01 39.04 -8.91
CA GLN A 150 2.21 39.19 -10.14
C GLN A 150 2.97 38.66 -11.38
N VAL A 151 2.39 37.67 -12.04
CA VAL A 151 3.04 36.79 -13.03
C VAL A 151 3.19 37.48 -14.39
N SER A 152 4.43 37.64 -14.87
CA SER A 152 4.74 37.83 -16.31
C SER A 152 4.57 36.50 -17.06
N SER A 153 4.35 36.51 -18.38
CA SER A 153 4.14 35.29 -19.18
C SER A 153 5.28 34.24 -19.10
N SER A 154 6.49 34.64 -18.73
CA SER A 154 7.64 33.74 -18.47
C SER A 154 7.55 33.03 -17.10
N ALA A 155 6.85 33.60 -16.13
CA ALA A 155 6.67 33.00 -14.80
C ALA A 155 5.61 31.87 -14.79
N SER A 156 4.81 31.75 -15.85
CA SER A 156 3.81 30.68 -15.97
C SER A 156 4.42 29.28 -16.10
N GLN A 157 5.52 29.13 -16.86
CA GLN A 157 6.18 27.83 -17.05
C GLN A 157 6.91 27.35 -15.78
N GLU A 158 7.51 28.27 -15.03
CA GLU A 158 8.13 27.95 -13.74
C GLU A 158 7.10 27.52 -12.69
N ILE A 159 5.95 28.20 -12.63
CA ILE A 159 4.84 27.82 -11.74
C ILE A 159 4.31 26.43 -12.11
N GLU A 160 4.16 26.13 -13.40
CA GLU A 160 3.73 24.83 -13.89
C GLU A 160 4.70 23.72 -13.46
N LYS A 161 6.01 23.91 -13.67
CA LYS A 161 7.04 22.97 -13.22
C LYS A 161 6.99 22.72 -11.69
N HIS A 162 6.88 23.78 -10.88
CA HIS A 162 6.80 23.64 -9.42
C HIS A 162 5.51 22.96 -8.96
N MET A 163 4.40 23.20 -9.65
CA MET A 163 3.13 22.52 -9.40
C MET A 163 3.25 21.02 -9.72
N GLU A 164 3.87 20.66 -10.84
CA GLU A 164 4.13 19.27 -11.21
C GLU A 164 5.05 18.56 -10.20
N ILE A 165 6.12 19.21 -9.74
CA ILE A 165 7.00 18.69 -8.68
C ILE A 165 6.21 18.47 -7.38
N LEU A 166 5.33 19.40 -7.01
CA LEU A 166 4.49 19.26 -5.82
C LEU A 166 3.53 18.07 -5.93
N LEU A 167 2.93 17.85 -7.11
CA LEU A 167 2.08 16.69 -7.41
C LEU A 167 2.87 15.38 -7.30
N ALA A 168 4.08 15.33 -7.85
CA ALA A 168 4.97 14.18 -7.76
C ALA A 168 5.46 13.88 -6.33
N ASN A 169 5.56 14.90 -5.47
CA ASN A 169 6.10 14.78 -4.12
C ASN A 169 5.05 14.50 -3.03
N GLN A 170 3.78 14.26 -3.38
CA GLN A 170 2.76 13.99 -2.37
C GLN A 170 3.06 12.67 -1.62
N TYR A 171 3.21 12.75 -0.30
CA TYR A 171 3.68 11.61 0.51
C TYR A 171 2.68 10.45 0.54
N THR A 172 1.41 10.73 0.81
CA THR A 172 0.38 9.70 0.98
C THR A 172 0.08 8.95 -0.33
N PRO A 173 -0.10 9.62 -1.49
CA PRO A 173 -0.25 8.92 -2.76
C PRO A 173 0.93 8.01 -3.10
N GLN A 174 2.18 8.47 -2.92
CA GLN A 174 3.37 7.64 -3.15
C GLN A 174 3.39 6.40 -2.26
N LEU A 175 3.03 6.54 -0.97
CA LEU A 175 2.96 5.40 -0.06
C LEU A 175 1.85 4.42 -0.43
N ILE A 176 0.66 4.92 -0.80
CA ILE A 176 -0.45 4.08 -1.27
C ILE A 176 -0.02 3.30 -2.52
N ARG A 177 0.57 3.99 -3.51
CA ARG A 177 1.09 3.37 -4.73
C ARG A 177 2.10 2.28 -4.43
N HIS A 178 3.06 2.57 -3.57
CA HIS A 178 4.06 1.61 -3.14
C HIS A 178 3.44 0.35 -2.53
N VAL A 179 2.42 0.50 -1.67
CA VAL A 179 1.73 -0.64 -1.06
C VAL A 179 0.89 -1.42 -2.08
N GLN A 180 0.24 -0.75 -3.04
CA GLN A 180 -0.50 -1.44 -4.10
C GLN A 180 0.42 -2.28 -4.98
N ILE A 181 1.58 -1.72 -5.38
CA ILE A 181 2.58 -2.44 -6.17
C ILE A 181 3.20 -3.58 -5.36
N LEU A 182 3.52 -3.34 -4.08
CA LEU A 182 4.03 -4.37 -3.19
C LEU A 182 3.04 -5.53 -3.07
N TRP A 183 1.75 -5.25 -2.84
CA TRP A 183 0.70 -6.27 -2.77
C TRP A 183 0.69 -7.14 -4.03
N ARG A 184 0.68 -6.50 -5.21
CA ARG A 184 0.67 -7.21 -6.48
C ARG A 184 1.93 -8.07 -6.66
N ALA A 185 3.10 -7.50 -6.39
CA ALA A 185 4.38 -8.21 -6.47
C ALA A 185 4.46 -9.43 -5.54
N LEU A 186 3.99 -9.30 -4.29
CA LEU A 186 4.00 -10.38 -3.30
C LEU A 186 3.13 -11.56 -3.73
N ASN A 187 1.94 -11.30 -4.28
CA ASN A 187 1.03 -12.34 -4.74
C ASN A 187 1.57 -13.03 -6.00
N ASP A 188 1.99 -12.25 -7.00
CA ASP A 188 2.43 -12.78 -8.29
C ASP A 188 3.70 -13.65 -8.12
N ALA A 189 4.62 -13.24 -7.23
CA ALA A 189 5.81 -14.02 -6.90
C ALA A 189 5.58 -15.09 -5.81
N LYS A 190 4.36 -15.20 -5.26
CA LYS A 190 3.97 -16.15 -4.20
C LYS A 190 4.90 -16.09 -2.98
N VAL A 191 5.23 -14.87 -2.55
CA VAL A 191 6.07 -14.61 -1.39
C VAL A 191 5.36 -15.13 -0.14
N LYS A 192 6.09 -15.83 0.75
CA LYS A 192 5.51 -16.44 1.96
C LYS A 192 5.47 -15.46 3.13
N THR A 193 6.52 -14.66 3.28
CA THR A 193 6.68 -13.73 4.41
C THR A 193 7.27 -12.41 3.93
N TYR A 194 6.68 -11.31 4.35
CA TYR A 194 7.22 -9.96 4.23
C TYR A 194 7.37 -9.37 5.64
N LEU A 195 8.60 -9.04 6.02
CA LEU A 195 8.92 -8.43 7.31
C LEU A 195 9.51 -7.05 7.09
N LYS A 196 8.88 -6.03 7.67
CA LYS A 196 9.35 -4.65 7.63
C LYS A 196 10.17 -4.28 8.87
N ILE A 197 11.35 -3.69 8.67
CA ILE A 197 12.02 -2.88 9.69
C ILE A 197 11.53 -1.44 9.52
N GLY A 198 10.63 -1.03 10.39
CA GLY A 198 10.05 0.31 10.37
C GLY A 198 10.85 1.31 11.19
N THR A 199 10.31 2.51 11.31
CA THR A 199 10.83 3.57 12.20
C THR A 199 9.67 4.18 12.96
N THR A 200 9.94 4.84 14.09
CA THR A 200 9.00 5.73 14.78
C THR A 200 9.09 7.18 14.29
N GLY A 201 10.11 7.50 13.48
CA GLY A 201 10.40 8.85 13.02
C GLY A 201 11.28 9.64 13.99
N THR A 202 11.01 9.54 15.30
CA THR A 202 11.69 10.30 16.37
C THR A 202 12.70 9.48 17.18
N GLY A 203 12.92 8.21 16.85
CA GLY A 203 13.81 7.33 17.62
C GLY A 203 13.29 7.07 19.03
N GLY A 204 11.97 6.97 19.21
CA GLY A 204 11.33 6.71 20.52
C GLY A 204 11.08 7.94 21.37
N MET A 205 11.65 9.08 21.00
CA MET A 205 11.42 10.37 21.66
C MET A 205 10.01 10.90 21.38
N GLY A 206 9.47 11.71 22.30
CA GLY A 206 8.20 12.42 22.15
C GLY A 206 8.27 13.64 21.21
N LEU A 207 7.23 14.46 21.23
CA LEU A 207 7.14 15.68 20.39
C LEU A 207 8.18 16.76 20.75
N ASN A 208 8.79 16.69 21.92
CA ASN A 208 9.75 17.66 22.47
C ASN A 208 11.21 17.26 22.20
N ILE A 209 11.50 16.63 21.06
CA ILE A 209 12.83 16.14 20.71
C ILE A 209 13.84 17.29 20.48
N PRO A 210 15.04 17.24 21.10
CA PRO A 210 16.06 18.29 20.94
C PRO A 210 16.92 18.13 19.67
N TYR A 211 16.85 16.96 19.00
CA TYR A 211 17.71 16.56 17.88
C TYR A 211 17.05 16.80 16.50
N THR A 212 16.67 18.04 16.20
CA THR A 212 16.09 18.43 14.90
C THR A 212 17.08 19.24 14.07
N HIS A 213 17.15 18.98 12.74
CA HIS A 213 17.92 19.80 11.81
C HIS A 213 17.30 21.18 11.51
N SER A 214 16.12 21.48 12.07
CA SER A 214 15.41 22.76 11.94
C SER A 214 15.26 23.45 13.30
N GLU A 215 15.19 24.78 13.29
CA GLU A 215 14.90 25.60 14.48
C GLU A 215 13.47 25.37 15.02
N ASP A 216 12.53 24.94 14.16
CA ASP A 216 11.16 24.58 14.55
C ASP A 216 11.15 23.34 15.47
N LYS A 217 10.49 23.47 16.63
CA LYS A 217 10.28 22.39 17.62
C LYS A 217 8.79 22.14 17.88
N PRO A 218 8.21 20.99 17.46
CA PRO A 218 8.81 19.95 16.62
C PRO A 218 8.91 20.33 15.14
N SER A 219 9.94 19.82 14.48
CA SER A 219 10.14 19.96 13.03
C SER A 219 8.97 19.33 12.26
N ARG A 220 8.38 20.07 11.31
CA ARG A 220 7.27 19.57 10.48
C ARG A 220 7.68 18.40 9.60
N VAL A 221 8.93 18.41 9.11
CA VAL A 221 9.51 17.31 8.32
C VAL A 221 9.64 16.05 9.17
N LEU A 222 10.10 16.20 10.42
CA LEU A 222 10.19 15.08 11.36
C LEU A 222 8.81 14.50 11.69
N LEU A 223 7.82 15.36 11.96
CA LEU A 223 6.44 14.91 12.20
C LEU A 223 5.84 14.24 10.97
N ALA A 224 6.14 14.71 9.76
CA ALA A 224 5.74 14.04 8.53
C ALA A 224 6.35 12.62 8.44
N LYS A 225 7.63 12.44 8.80
CA LYS A 225 8.25 11.10 8.89
C LYS A 225 7.49 10.20 9.87
N SER A 226 7.17 10.67 11.07
CA SER A 226 6.40 9.89 12.05
C SER A 226 4.98 9.57 11.56
N ALA A 227 4.28 10.53 10.95
CA ALA A 227 2.96 10.32 10.39
C ALA A 227 2.99 9.27 9.26
N MET A 228 3.96 9.35 8.36
CA MET A 228 4.16 8.38 7.29
C MET A 228 4.54 7.00 7.83
N ALA A 229 5.34 6.93 8.89
CA ALA A 229 5.68 5.67 9.53
C ALA A 229 4.47 4.97 10.18
N GLY A 230 3.56 5.73 10.78
CA GLY A 230 2.30 5.20 11.30
C GLY A 230 1.30 4.80 10.20
N ALA A 231 1.20 5.62 9.15
CA ALA A 231 0.39 5.30 7.97
C ALA A 231 0.87 4.00 7.31
N HIS A 232 2.19 3.81 7.18
CA HIS A 232 2.77 2.59 6.62
C HIS A 232 2.40 1.36 7.45
N SER A 233 2.51 1.41 8.79
CA SER A 233 2.08 0.31 9.67
C SER A 233 0.61 -0.04 9.50
N MET A 234 -0.26 0.96 9.39
CA MET A 234 -1.68 0.71 9.17
C MET A 234 -1.97 0.10 7.79
N LEU A 235 -1.22 0.50 6.76
CA LEU A 235 -1.33 -0.12 5.44
C LEU A 235 -0.80 -1.57 5.44
N LEU A 236 0.29 -1.87 6.16
CA LEU A 236 0.78 -3.24 6.35
C LEU A 236 -0.20 -4.09 7.18
N PHE A 237 -0.86 -3.50 8.16
CA PHE A 237 -1.95 -4.14 8.90
C PHE A 237 -3.11 -4.54 7.98
N LEU A 238 -3.51 -3.66 7.05
CA LEU A 238 -4.51 -4.00 6.02
C LEU A 238 -4.01 -5.12 5.13
N LEU A 239 -2.77 -5.00 4.62
CA LEU A 239 -2.14 -6.00 3.74
C LEU A 239 -2.14 -7.40 4.37
N GLY A 240 -1.80 -7.52 5.65
CA GLY A 240 -1.81 -8.78 6.39
C GLY A 240 -3.19 -9.37 6.67
N ARG A 241 -4.27 -8.68 6.26
CA ARG A 241 -5.68 -9.06 6.43
C ARG A 241 -6.42 -9.19 5.10
N THR A 242 -5.76 -8.92 3.98
CA THR A 242 -6.29 -9.06 2.62
C THR A 242 -6.14 -10.51 2.14
N ALA A 243 -7.19 -11.06 1.52
CA ALA A 243 -7.12 -12.36 0.87
C ALA A 243 -6.40 -12.25 -0.47
N PRO A 244 -5.62 -13.27 -0.89
CA PRO A 244 -4.95 -13.21 -2.19
C PRO A 244 -5.99 -13.26 -3.30
N ASP A 245 -5.73 -12.51 -4.38
CA ASP A 245 -6.54 -12.58 -5.59
C ASP A 245 -6.40 -13.97 -6.22
N ALA A 246 -7.51 -14.67 -6.47
CA ALA A 246 -7.47 -15.88 -7.29
C ALA A 246 -6.95 -15.57 -8.70
N SER A 247 -6.19 -16.49 -9.32
CA SER A 247 -5.76 -16.33 -10.71
C SER A 247 -6.97 -16.37 -11.66
N ASP A 248 -6.90 -15.73 -12.83
CA ASP A 248 -8.04 -15.69 -13.78
C ASP A 248 -8.44 -17.09 -14.29
N GLU A 249 -7.51 -18.05 -14.31
CA GLU A 249 -7.78 -19.47 -14.59
C GLU A 249 -8.54 -20.17 -13.45
N GLU A 250 -8.35 -19.76 -12.19
CA GLU A 250 -9.08 -20.24 -11.01
C GLU A 250 -10.45 -19.56 -10.81
N LYS A 251 -10.67 -18.38 -11.43
CA LYS A 251 -11.95 -17.66 -11.40
C LYS A 251 -13.04 -18.33 -12.26
N LEU A 252 -12.67 -19.04 -13.31
CA LEU A 252 -13.59 -19.87 -14.10
C LEU A 252 -14.08 -21.05 -13.25
N TRP A 253 -15.36 -21.42 -13.37
CA TRP A 253 -16.14 -22.30 -12.47
C TRP A 253 -15.64 -23.76 -12.26
N GLY A 254 -14.37 -24.09 -12.55
CA GLY A 254 -13.81 -25.44 -12.48
C GLY A 254 -12.96 -25.79 -11.24
N GLY A 255 -12.49 -24.82 -10.44
CA GLY A 255 -11.65 -25.08 -9.25
C GLY A 255 -12.43 -25.28 -7.94
N ASP A 256 -11.87 -26.00 -6.95
CA ASP A 256 -12.43 -26.05 -5.60
C ASP A 256 -12.23 -24.69 -4.90
N ARG A 257 -13.22 -23.81 -5.06
CA ARG A 257 -13.25 -22.44 -4.52
C ARG A 257 -13.21 -22.35 -2.99
N ASN A 258 -13.10 -23.47 -2.28
CA ASN A 258 -12.92 -23.50 -0.83
C ASN A 258 -11.44 -23.62 -0.41
N ILE A 259 -10.52 -23.85 -1.36
CA ILE A 259 -9.07 -23.89 -1.12
C ILE A 259 -8.47 -22.62 -1.72
N LYS A 260 -8.36 -21.56 -0.92
CA LYS A 260 -7.71 -20.32 -1.35
C LYS A 260 -6.20 -20.38 -1.11
N PRO A 261 -5.38 -19.79 -1.99
CA PRO A 261 -3.95 -19.65 -1.72
C PRO A 261 -3.75 -18.90 -0.41
N ARG A 262 -2.64 -19.19 0.29
CA ARG A 262 -2.33 -18.54 1.56
C ARG A 262 -1.74 -17.16 1.26
N ALA A 263 -2.37 -16.09 1.78
CA ALA A 263 -1.81 -14.74 1.74
C ALA A 263 -0.41 -14.70 2.41
N PRO A 264 0.49 -13.80 1.96
CA PRO A 264 1.77 -13.59 2.61
C PRO A 264 1.60 -13.22 4.08
N ILE A 265 2.47 -13.73 4.94
CA ILE A 265 2.56 -13.30 6.33
C ILE A 265 3.23 -11.93 6.36
N ILE A 266 2.51 -10.92 6.85
CA ILE A 266 3.01 -9.54 6.99
C ILE A 266 3.33 -9.27 8.45
N LYS A 267 4.57 -8.80 8.72
CA LYS A 267 5.08 -8.45 10.06
C LYS A 267 5.86 -7.14 10.03
N GLU A 268 5.95 -6.47 11.17
CA GLU A 268 6.77 -5.26 11.32
C GLU A 268 7.46 -5.18 12.68
N ILE A 269 8.77 -4.93 12.68
CA ILE A 269 9.56 -4.53 13.86
C ILE A 269 9.89 -3.05 13.72
N LYS A 270 9.61 -2.23 14.75
CA LYS A 270 10.04 -0.82 14.77
C LYS A 270 10.99 -0.54 15.94
N PRO A 271 12.27 -0.34 15.64
CA PRO A 271 13.20 0.26 16.59
C PRO A 271 12.73 1.67 16.99
N ALA A 272 12.76 1.93 18.30
CA ALA A 272 12.40 3.20 18.91
C ALA A 272 13.60 3.76 19.71
N ALA A 273 14.79 3.67 19.12
CA ALA A 273 16.05 4.19 19.64
C ALA A 273 16.97 4.52 18.45
N ALA A 274 18.11 5.18 18.68
CA ALA A 274 19.12 5.32 17.64
C ALA A 274 19.69 3.95 17.28
N ILE A 275 19.84 3.63 15.99
CA ILE A 275 20.48 2.39 15.56
C ILE A 275 21.95 2.68 15.34
N ALA A 276 22.84 2.10 16.14
CA ALA A 276 24.27 2.34 16.05
C ALA A 276 25.07 1.13 16.58
N TRP A 277 26.33 0.94 16.17
CA TRP A 277 27.12 1.66 15.17
C TRP A 277 27.63 0.70 14.08
N LYS A 278 27.96 1.23 12.90
CA LYS A 278 28.60 0.50 11.80
C LYS A 278 30.09 0.29 12.05
N LYS A 279 30.80 1.38 12.37
CA LYS A 279 32.24 1.36 12.69
C LYS A 279 32.67 2.60 13.46
N ILE A 280 33.83 2.53 14.11
CA ILE A 280 34.52 3.66 14.75
C ILE A 280 35.86 3.81 14.02
N ASP A 281 36.19 5.02 13.60
CA ASP A 281 37.35 5.27 12.73
C ASP A 281 37.91 6.67 12.95
N PHE A 282 39.10 6.94 12.43
CA PHE A 282 39.70 8.28 12.38
C PHE A 282 39.93 8.67 10.92
N GLY A 283 39.36 9.79 10.50
CA GLY A 283 39.46 10.18 9.10
C GLY A 283 38.76 11.49 8.78
N PRO A 284 38.65 11.83 7.50
CA PRO A 284 37.98 13.05 7.07
C PRO A 284 36.48 12.99 7.37
N VAL A 285 35.97 14.06 7.98
CA VAL A 285 34.56 14.22 8.32
C VAL A 285 33.77 14.53 7.05
N LYS A 286 32.72 13.74 6.81
CA LYS A 286 31.76 13.94 5.72
C LYS A 286 30.44 14.45 6.28
N HIS A 287 29.91 15.50 5.69
CA HIS A 287 28.55 15.98 5.92
C HIS A 287 27.74 15.81 4.62
N ARG A 288 26.64 15.06 4.66
CA ARG A 288 25.83 14.67 3.47
C ARG A 288 26.68 14.10 2.32
N GLY A 289 27.68 13.29 2.66
CA GLY A 289 28.60 12.67 1.70
C GLY A 289 29.75 13.56 1.22
N GLN A 290 29.72 14.86 1.50
CA GLN A 290 30.77 15.81 1.11
C GLN A 290 31.78 16.02 2.22
N LEU A 291 33.07 16.11 1.88
CA LEU A 291 34.13 16.40 2.85
C LEU A 291 33.96 17.82 3.41
N VAL A 292 34.21 18.00 4.70
CA VAL A 292 34.10 19.32 5.37
C VAL A 292 35.43 20.06 5.26
N PRO A 293 35.55 21.11 4.42
CA PRO A 293 36.79 21.90 4.32
C PRO A 293 36.98 22.76 5.58
N LEU A 294 38.24 22.96 5.97
CA LEU A 294 38.60 23.87 7.05
C LEU A 294 38.76 25.29 6.51
N PHE A 295 38.26 26.26 7.26
CA PHE A 295 38.43 27.68 6.97
C PHE A 295 39.04 28.39 8.18
N ASP A 296 39.87 29.39 7.93
CA ASP A 296 40.38 30.30 8.94
C ASP A 296 39.91 31.73 8.63
N HIS A 297 39.65 32.48 9.69
CA HIS A 297 39.31 33.89 9.64
C HIS A 297 40.13 34.61 10.69
N SER A 298 40.98 35.53 10.25
CA SER A 298 41.88 36.24 11.15
C SER A 298 41.11 37.07 12.19
N PRO A 299 41.48 37.01 13.49
CA PRO A 299 40.88 37.85 14.54
C PRO A 299 41.00 39.35 14.30
N ASN A 300 41.98 39.76 13.49
CA ASN A 300 42.24 41.17 13.15
C ASN A 300 41.29 41.71 12.07
N GLU A 301 40.40 40.87 11.52
CA GLU A 301 39.43 41.21 10.47
C GLU A 301 37.97 41.11 10.96
N ALA A 302 37.74 41.25 12.28
CA ALA A 302 36.40 41.21 12.85
C ALA A 302 35.53 42.37 12.31
N LEU A 303 34.39 42.03 11.72
CA LEU A 303 33.44 42.99 11.15
C LEU A 303 32.23 43.19 12.07
N ASP A 304 31.67 44.40 12.03
CA ASP A 304 30.48 44.78 12.80
C ASP A 304 29.22 44.03 12.31
N PHE A 305 28.27 43.79 13.21
CA PHE A 305 27.14 42.84 13.07
C PHE A 305 26.29 43.05 11.80
N ASN A 306 26.12 44.30 11.36
CA ASN A 306 25.32 44.63 10.17
C ASN A 306 26.09 44.44 8.84
N VAL A 307 27.41 44.26 8.89
CA VAL A 307 28.28 44.09 7.72
C VAL A 307 28.56 42.61 7.45
N SER A 308 28.53 41.76 8.47
CA SER A 308 28.75 40.31 8.35
C SER A 308 27.57 39.54 7.73
N LEU A 309 26.39 40.16 7.60
CA LEU A 309 25.16 39.50 7.13
C LEU A 309 24.90 39.62 5.61
N LYS A 310 25.84 40.15 4.82
CA LYS A 310 25.70 40.22 3.36
C LYS A 310 26.27 38.96 2.71
N GLU A 311 25.49 38.29 1.85
CA GLU A 311 25.85 37.04 1.12
C GLU A 311 27.17 37.11 0.32
N THR A 312 27.66 38.32 0.03
CA THR A 312 28.87 38.55 -0.78
C THR A 312 30.14 38.75 0.04
N THR A 313 30.05 38.82 1.37
CA THR A 313 31.22 39.02 2.24
C THR A 313 31.78 37.66 2.67
N LYS A 314 32.86 37.19 2.02
CA LYS A 314 33.63 36.01 2.45
C LYS A 314 34.94 36.48 3.08
N SER A 315 34.95 36.61 4.40
CA SER A 315 36.11 37.07 5.18
C SER A 315 36.97 35.93 5.72
N TRP A 316 36.64 34.69 5.35
CA TRP A 316 37.38 33.47 5.69
C TRP A 316 38.07 32.89 4.46
N LYS A 317 39.25 32.28 4.66
CA LYS A 317 40.01 31.58 3.61
C LYS A 317 40.07 30.09 3.92
N PRO A 318 39.97 29.20 2.92
CA PRO A 318 40.20 27.78 3.18
C PRO A 318 41.62 27.61 3.69
N ILE A 319 41.78 26.82 4.74
CA ILE A 319 43.09 26.38 5.19
C ILE A 319 43.61 25.46 4.09
N THR A 320 44.80 25.75 3.57
CA THR A 320 45.46 24.95 2.54
C THR A 320 46.81 24.48 3.04
N GLU A 321 47.13 23.23 2.77
CA GLU A 321 48.44 22.63 3.03
C GLU A 321 48.99 22.15 1.67
N ASP A 322 50.21 22.57 1.30
CA ASP A 322 50.84 22.30 0.00
C ASP A 322 50.03 22.71 -1.26
N GLY A 323 49.09 23.65 -1.11
CA GLY A 323 48.23 24.14 -2.21
C GLY A 323 46.89 23.44 -2.34
N ASP A 324 46.66 22.36 -1.58
CA ASP A 324 45.37 21.65 -1.52
C ASP A 324 44.55 22.08 -0.30
N THR A 325 43.21 22.09 -0.45
CA THR A 325 42.30 22.42 0.67
C THR A 325 42.36 21.35 1.76
N THR A 326 42.64 21.78 2.99
CA THR A 326 42.66 20.91 4.15
C THR A 326 41.22 20.61 4.60
N TYR A 327 40.91 19.34 4.84
CA TYR A 327 39.61 18.90 5.32
C TYR A 327 39.66 18.54 6.80
N LEU A 328 38.54 18.77 7.50
CA LEU A 328 38.37 18.40 8.91
C LEU A 328 38.56 16.89 9.05
N LYS A 329 39.53 16.48 9.85
CA LYS A 329 39.75 15.09 10.26
C LYS A 329 39.50 14.97 11.76
N ALA A 330 38.73 13.98 12.17
CA ALA A 330 38.42 13.74 13.57
C ALA A 330 38.14 12.24 13.80
N PRO A 331 38.24 11.76 15.06
CA PRO A 331 37.61 10.51 15.44
C PRO A 331 36.10 10.62 15.26
N TYR A 332 35.49 9.63 14.62
CA TYR A 332 34.04 9.60 14.41
C TYR A 332 33.48 8.18 14.61
N ILE A 333 32.18 8.13 14.89
CA ILE A 333 31.38 6.91 14.91
C ILE A 333 30.38 6.94 13.76
N ASP A 334 30.41 5.93 12.90
CA ASP A 334 29.49 5.78 11.78
C ASP A 334 28.21 5.09 12.26
N THR A 335 27.08 5.78 12.18
CA THR A 335 25.76 5.29 12.62
C THR A 335 24.89 4.79 11.46
N GLY A 336 25.45 4.64 10.26
CA GLY A 336 24.72 4.16 9.08
C GLY A 336 23.85 5.26 8.44
N GLU A 337 22.52 5.10 8.45
CA GLU A 337 21.56 6.01 7.77
C GLU A 337 21.73 7.47 8.23
N ASN A 338 22.08 7.69 9.50
CA ASN A 338 22.21 9.04 10.07
C ASN A 338 23.61 9.65 9.87
N GLY A 339 24.53 8.95 9.20
CA GLY A 339 25.89 9.43 8.94
C GLY A 339 26.84 9.24 10.12
N ILE A 340 27.87 10.09 10.18
CA ILE A 340 28.93 10.02 11.20
C ILE A 340 28.69 11.04 12.32
N PHE A 341 28.91 10.63 13.57
CA PHE A 341 28.85 11.50 14.73
C PHE A 341 30.23 11.66 15.37
N SER A 342 30.48 12.83 15.96
CA SER A 342 31.59 13.04 16.86
C SER A 342 31.35 12.34 18.20
N LYS A 343 32.41 12.24 19.02
CA LYS A 343 32.31 11.71 20.39
C LYS A 343 31.21 12.41 21.20
N GLY A 344 31.19 13.75 21.20
CA GLY A 344 30.25 14.52 22.02
C GLY A 344 28.80 14.39 21.55
N GLU A 345 28.57 14.31 20.24
CA GLU A 345 27.22 14.05 19.70
C GLU A 345 26.73 12.65 20.05
N PHE A 346 27.61 11.65 19.97
CA PHE A 346 27.27 10.28 20.35
C PHE A 346 27.01 10.15 21.85
N GLU A 347 27.86 10.75 22.69
CA GLU A 347 27.63 10.83 24.14
C GLU A 347 26.27 11.47 24.43
N ALA A 348 25.96 12.61 23.81
CA ALA A 348 24.69 13.31 24.05
C ALA A 348 23.46 12.51 23.61
N ILE A 349 23.46 11.89 22.42
CA ILE A 349 22.28 11.19 21.92
C ILE A 349 22.04 9.86 22.66
N THR A 350 23.11 9.21 23.13
CA THR A 350 23.05 7.89 23.80
C THR A 350 22.98 7.95 25.33
N ASP A 351 23.09 9.15 25.93
CA ASP A 351 23.02 9.31 27.38
C ASP A 351 21.67 8.85 27.95
N GLU A 352 21.66 8.49 29.23
CA GLU A 352 20.47 8.01 29.92
C GLU A 352 19.32 9.04 29.83
N GLY A 353 18.14 8.59 29.40
CA GLY A 353 16.97 9.46 29.24
C GLY A 353 17.01 10.35 27.98
N GLN A 354 18.00 10.17 27.10
CA GLN A 354 17.99 10.69 25.74
C GLN A 354 17.40 9.66 24.77
N MET A 355 17.80 9.68 23.50
CA MET A 355 17.28 8.73 22.51
C MET A 355 17.76 7.30 22.78
N GLU A 356 18.89 7.17 23.50
CA GLU A 356 19.58 5.92 23.75
C GLU A 356 19.89 5.21 22.42
N PHE A 357 20.35 3.96 22.46
CA PHE A 357 20.63 3.22 21.23
C PHE A 357 20.31 1.74 21.36
N ILE A 358 20.05 1.14 20.20
CA ILE A 358 19.90 -0.31 20.01
C ILE A 358 20.88 -0.78 18.94
N THR A 359 21.44 -1.97 19.14
CA THR A 359 22.35 -2.55 18.16
C THR A 359 21.59 -3.19 16.99
N PRO A 360 22.13 -3.19 15.77
CA PRO A 360 21.52 -3.88 14.65
C PRO A 360 21.47 -5.41 14.88
N GLU A 361 22.36 -5.97 15.69
CA GLU A 361 22.36 -7.38 16.07
C GLU A 361 21.15 -7.77 16.92
N GLU A 362 20.73 -6.91 17.86
CA GLU A 362 19.50 -7.13 18.65
C GLU A 362 18.27 -7.15 17.75
N ILE A 363 18.17 -6.20 16.82
CA ILE A 363 17.10 -6.19 15.81
C ILE A 363 17.15 -7.48 14.98
N ALA A 364 18.33 -7.95 14.59
CA ALA A 364 18.49 -9.18 13.82
C ALA A 364 18.03 -10.43 14.58
N VAL A 365 18.11 -10.46 15.92
CA VAL A 365 17.57 -11.56 16.74
C VAL A 365 16.05 -11.62 16.59
N ASP A 366 15.37 -10.50 16.77
CA ASP A 366 13.90 -10.44 16.67
C ASP A 366 13.45 -10.79 15.26
N VAL A 367 14.12 -10.29 14.23
CA VAL A 367 13.84 -10.60 12.83
C VAL A 367 13.95 -12.10 12.55
N GLU A 368 15.03 -12.73 13.00
CA GLU A 368 15.22 -14.18 12.85
C GLU A 368 14.08 -14.95 13.54
N GLN A 369 13.74 -14.61 14.80
CA GLN A 369 12.66 -15.25 15.53
C GLN A 369 11.31 -15.10 14.79
N GLU A 370 11.00 -13.90 14.30
CA GLU A 370 9.75 -13.61 13.61
C GLU A 370 9.63 -14.35 12.27
N ILE A 371 10.71 -14.44 11.49
CA ILE A 371 10.75 -15.19 10.23
C ILE A 371 10.59 -16.70 10.50
N LEU A 372 11.17 -17.21 11.58
CA LEU A 372 11.06 -18.62 11.96
C LEU A 372 9.68 -18.99 12.52
N GLY A 373 8.81 -18.01 12.76
CA GLY A 373 7.48 -18.19 13.34
C GLY A 373 7.45 -18.22 14.86
N GLY A 374 8.51 -17.75 15.52
CA GLY A 374 8.51 -17.44 16.95
C GLY A 374 7.67 -16.20 17.26
N ASN A 375 7.60 -15.86 18.56
CA ASN A 375 6.95 -14.66 19.04
C ASN A 375 7.97 -13.86 19.87
N SER A 376 8.53 -12.81 19.28
CA SER A 376 9.46 -11.89 19.94
C SER A 376 8.73 -10.92 20.89
N GLY A 377 7.43 -10.71 20.69
CA GLY A 377 6.69 -9.61 21.31
C GLY A 377 6.90 -8.24 20.64
N SER A 378 7.78 -8.17 19.62
CA SER A 378 8.16 -6.94 18.92
C SER A 378 7.40 -6.71 17.59
N ASP A 379 6.55 -7.65 17.16
CA ASP A 379 5.73 -7.51 15.94
C ASP A 379 4.54 -6.56 16.16
N ILE A 380 4.67 -5.34 15.67
CA ILE A 380 3.68 -4.28 15.82
C ILE A 380 2.40 -4.59 15.05
N VAL A 381 2.50 -5.21 13.87
CA VAL A 381 1.31 -5.58 13.09
C VAL A 381 0.48 -6.58 13.89
N SER A 382 1.13 -7.57 14.54
CA SER A 382 0.45 -8.50 15.43
C SER A 382 -0.07 -7.82 16.70
N ALA A 383 0.66 -6.86 17.28
CA ALA A 383 0.21 -6.13 18.46
C ALA A 383 -1.06 -5.31 18.18
N LEU A 384 -1.10 -4.60 17.05
CA LEU A 384 -2.30 -3.90 16.58
C LEU A 384 -3.46 -4.89 16.39
N ASP A 385 -3.23 -6.02 15.73
CA ASP A 385 -4.26 -7.04 15.50
C ASP A 385 -4.83 -7.60 16.81
N SER A 386 -4.00 -7.80 17.82
CA SER A 386 -4.43 -8.33 19.13
C SER A 386 -5.26 -7.35 19.98
N THR A 387 -5.15 -6.05 19.71
CA THR A 387 -5.74 -4.99 20.56
C THR A 387 -6.94 -4.30 19.94
N VAL A 388 -7.20 -4.49 18.64
CA VAL A 388 -8.37 -3.93 17.96
C VAL A 388 -9.66 -4.70 18.28
N LEU A 389 -10.78 -3.98 18.30
CA LEU A 389 -12.09 -4.60 18.51
C LEU A 389 -12.53 -5.36 17.25
N GLY A 390 -12.65 -6.68 17.39
CA GLY A 390 -13.23 -7.56 16.38
C GLY A 390 -14.78 -7.62 16.41
N PRO A 391 -15.39 -8.28 15.42
CA PRO A 391 -16.82 -8.57 15.44
C PRO A 391 -17.14 -9.42 16.68
N THR A 392 -18.15 -9.01 17.43
CA THR A 392 -18.52 -9.70 18.67
C THR A 392 -19.71 -10.63 18.46
N TYR A 393 -19.78 -11.71 19.25
CA TYR A 393 -20.95 -12.58 19.30
C TYR A 393 -22.24 -11.79 19.54
N ARG A 394 -22.21 -10.82 20.47
CA ARG A 394 -23.34 -9.94 20.78
C ARG A 394 -23.82 -9.17 19.55
N ALA A 395 -22.91 -8.59 18.76
CA ALA A 395 -23.27 -7.90 17.53
C ALA A 395 -23.91 -8.87 16.50
N GLY A 396 -23.35 -10.08 16.37
CA GLY A 396 -23.93 -11.15 15.55
C GLY A 396 -25.35 -11.54 15.96
N PHE A 397 -25.61 -11.64 17.27
CA PHE A 397 -26.95 -11.88 17.80
C PHE A 397 -27.90 -10.71 17.55
N LEU A 398 -27.47 -9.47 17.87
CA LEU A 398 -28.28 -8.26 17.68
C LEU A 398 -28.61 -7.97 16.21
N ARG A 399 -27.79 -8.45 15.26
CA ARG A 399 -28.09 -8.39 13.82
C ARG A 399 -29.48 -8.94 13.51
N SER A 400 -29.87 -10.08 14.10
CA SER A 400 -31.19 -10.67 13.83
C SER A 400 -32.32 -9.74 14.26
N ARG A 401 -32.19 -9.09 15.42
CA ARG A 401 -33.17 -8.14 15.96
C ARG A 401 -33.24 -6.85 15.14
N ALA A 402 -32.09 -6.34 14.69
CA ALA A 402 -32.03 -5.15 13.83
C ALA A 402 -32.72 -5.41 12.48
N LEU A 403 -32.43 -6.54 11.85
CA LEU A 403 -33.06 -6.95 10.59
C LEU A 403 -34.58 -7.16 10.75
N GLU A 404 -35.02 -7.79 11.85
CA GLU A 404 -36.44 -7.94 12.15
C GLU A 404 -37.14 -6.57 12.28
N ARG A 405 -36.52 -5.62 12.96
CA ARG A 405 -37.06 -4.26 13.09
C ARG A 405 -37.16 -3.55 11.73
N LEU A 406 -36.17 -3.70 10.87
CA LEU A 406 -36.20 -3.15 9.51
C LEU A 406 -37.36 -3.74 8.69
N ARG A 407 -37.54 -5.07 8.70
CA ARG A 407 -38.67 -5.72 8.02
C ARG A 407 -40.03 -5.22 8.52
N LEU A 408 -40.17 -4.99 9.83
CA LEU A 408 -41.40 -4.42 10.40
C LEU A 408 -41.67 -3.00 9.89
N LEU A 409 -40.62 -2.20 9.67
CA LEU A 409 -40.75 -0.84 9.10
C LEU A 409 -41.10 -0.90 7.61
N GLU A 410 -40.46 -1.76 6.83
CA GLU A 410 -40.81 -1.97 5.41
C GLU A 410 -42.27 -2.38 5.27
N LYS A 411 -42.72 -3.37 6.06
CA LYS A 411 -44.12 -3.81 6.07
C LYS A 411 -45.09 -2.71 6.50
N LYS A 412 -44.70 -1.89 7.49
CA LYS A 412 -45.55 -0.78 7.97
C LYS A 412 -45.73 0.31 6.91
N HIS A 413 -44.69 0.60 6.12
CA HIS A 413 -44.69 1.71 5.16
C HIS A 413 -44.94 1.26 3.70
N GLY A 414 -44.90 -0.03 3.41
CA GLY A 414 -45.14 -0.58 2.08
C GLY A 414 -44.05 -0.23 1.06
N VAL A 415 -42.85 0.13 1.52
CA VAL A 415 -41.72 0.53 0.67
C VAL A 415 -40.51 -0.37 0.98
N PRO A 416 -39.90 -1.03 -0.03
CA PRO A 416 -38.72 -1.86 0.16
C PRO A 416 -37.44 -1.00 0.31
N SER A 417 -36.52 -1.41 1.18
CA SER A 417 -35.22 -0.77 1.38
C SER A 417 -34.11 -1.59 0.72
N VAL A 418 -33.88 -1.36 -0.57
CA VAL A 418 -32.96 -2.17 -1.39
C VAL A 418 -31.49 -1.70 -1.28
N ALA A 419 -31.18 -0.50 -1.79
CA ALA A 419 -29.84 0.07 -1.73
C ALA A 419 -29.89 1.60 -1.92
N PHE A 420 -28.90 2.30 -1.37
CA PHE A 420 -28.80 3.78 -1.42
C PHE A 420 -27.49 4.30 -2.01
N GLU A 421 -26.60 3.41 -2.44
CA GLU A 421 -25.20 3.72 -2.77
C GLU A 421 -24.47 4.56 -1.71
N ASN A 422 -24.54 4.13 -0.45
CA ASN A 422 -23.74 4.70 0.64
C ASN A 422 -22.65 3.75 1.17
N LEU A 423 -22.68 2.47 0.78
CA LEU A 423 -21.80 1.45 1.35
C LEU A 423 -20.63 1.08 0.41
N GLY A 424 -20.71 1.40 -0.89
CA GLY A 424 -19.70 1.05 -1.89
C GLY A 424 -19.31 -0.45 -1.96
N PRO A 425 -18.63 -0.92 -3.01
CA PRO A 425 -18.53 -0.30 -4.33
C PRO A 425 -19.90 -0.27 -5.05
N PRO A 426 -20.07 0.49 -6.15
CA PRO A 426 -21.34 0.57 -6.90
C PRO A 426 -21.90 -0.78 -7.35
N ARG A 427 -21.02 -1.78 -7.54
CA ARG A 427 -21.37 -3.18 -7.79
C ARG A 427 -22.26 -3.79 -6.70
N LEU A 428 -22.12 -3.41 -5.42
CA LEU A 428 -23.03 -3.86 -4.36
C LEU A 428 -24.46 -3.40 -4.64
N THR A 429 -24.63 -2.11 -4.92
CA THR A 429 -25.92 -1.50 -5.25
C THR A 429 -26.54 -2.14 -6.49
N LYS A 430 -25.74 -2.36 -7.55
CA LYS A 430 -26.13 -3.13 -8.74
C LYS A 430 -26.70 -4.49 -8.36
N LEU A 431 -25.89 -5.32 -7.69
CA LEU A 431 -26.25 -6.70 -7.39
C LEU A 431 -27.50 -6.78 -6.50
N LEU A 432 -27.67 -5.83 -5.57
CA LEU A 432 -28.87 -5.74 -4.72
C LEU A 432 -30.13 -5.41 -5.53
N PHE A 433 -30.07 -4.48 -6.49
CA PHE A 433 -31.22 -4.18 -7.35
C PHE A 433 -31.53 -5.31 -8.33
N GLU A 434 -30.51 -5.94 -8.93
CA GLU A 434 -30.69 -7.07 -9.83
C GLU A 434 -31.35 -8.25 -9.10
N VAL A 435 -30.82 -8.67 -7.95
CA VAL A 435 -31.42 -9.76 -7.18
C VAL A 435 -32.79 -9.39 -6.62
N PHE A 436 -33.03 -8.12 -6.28
CA PHE A 436 -34.35 -7.64 -5.88
C PHE A 436 -35.39 -7.79 -7.00
N MET A 437 -35.06 -7.40 -8.24
CA MET A 437 -35.96 -7.53 -9.39
C MET A 437 -36.23 -9.00 -9.72
N ILE A 438 -35.19 -9.84 -9.71
CA ILE A 438 -35.32 -11.29 -9.93
C ILE A 438 -36.29 -11.90 -8.89
N ARG A 439 -36.20 -11.47 -7.62
CA ARG A 439 -37.08 -11.97 -6.54
C ARG A 439 -38.49 -11.37 -6.56
N SER A 440 -38.66 -10.18 -7.12
CA SER A 440 -39.97 -9.50 -7.22
C SER A 440 -40.83 -10.03 -8.37
N GLY A 441 -40.20 -10.73 -9.33
CA GLY A 441 -40.87 -11.36 -10.46
C GLY A 441 -41.49 -12.73 -10.14
N PRO A 442 -41.97 -13.46 -11.16
CA PRO A 442 -42.59 -14.77 -11.01
C PRO A 442 -41.63 -15.86 -10.49
N PHE A 443 -40.33 -15.55 -10.37
CA PHE A 443 -39.26 -16.45 -9.96
C PHE A 443 -38.81 -16.21 -8.49
N ALA A 444 -39.73 -15.77 -7.63
CA ALA A 444 -39.47 -15.35 -6.25
C ALA A 444 -38.83 -16.41 -5.33
N LYS A 445 -39.04 -17.70 -5.63
CA LYS A 445 -38.42 -18.83 -4.89
C LYS A 445 -37.16 -19.29 -5.61
N LEU A 446 -36.02 -18.84 -5.12
CA LEU A 446 -34.72 -19.08 -5.78
C LEU A 446 -34.16 -20.47 -5.52
N PHE A 447 -34.52 -21.12 -4.40
CA PHE A 447 -34.00 -22.44 -4.03
C PHE A 447 -34.99 -23.58 -4.21
N ASP A 448 -36.26 -23.29 -4.51
CA ASP A 448 -37.32 -24.27 -4.79
C ASP A 448 -37.96 -24.02 -6.16
N GLY A 449 -37.94 -25.01 -7.07
CA GLY A 449 -38.53 -24.93 -8.42
C GLY A 449 -37.51 -24.80 -9.56
N ASP A 450 -37.99 -24.80 -10.81
CA ASP A 450 -37.15 -24.69 -12.01
C ASP A 450 -36.62 -23.26 -12.19
N LEU A 451 -35.33 -23.14 -12.56
CA LEU A 451 -34.73 -21.84 -12.89
C LEU A 451 -35.24 -21.38 -14.28
N PRO A 452 -35.52 -20.08 -14.46
CA PRO A 452 -35.99 -19.54 -15.74
C PRO A 452 -34.92 -19.61 -16.84
N SER A 453 -35.37 -19.50 -18.09
CA SER A 453 -34.44 -19.22 -19.19
C SER A 453 -33.85 -17.80 -19.05
N PRO A 454 -32.59 -17.57 -19.48
CA PRO A 454 -31.99 -16.24 -19.48
C PRO A 454 -32.83 -15.19 -20.23
N GLU A 455 -33.50 -15.59 -21.31
CA GLU A 455 -34.35 -14.75 -22.15
C GLU A 455 -35.63 -14.32 -21.43
N ASP A 456 -36.28 -15.24 -20.73
CA ASP A 456 -37.50 -14.94 -19.98
C ASP A 456 -37.20 -14.05 -18.78
N LEU A 457 -36.05 -14.27 -18.12
CA LEU A 457 -35.59 -13.42 -17.04
C LEU A 457 -35.28 -12.00 -17.52
N SER A 458 -34.56 -11.86 -18.64
CA SER A 458 -34.24 -10.56 -19.24
C SER A 458 -35.52 -9.77 -19.61
N LYS A 459 -36.50 -10.43 -20.23
CA LYS A 459 -37.79 -9.83 -20.58
C LYS A 459 -38.61 -9.41 -19.36
N ASP A 460 -38.63 -10.23 -18.32
CA ASP A 460 -39.34 -9.91 -17.08
C ASP A 460 -38.74 -8.68 -16.39
N LEU A 461 -37.41 -8.63 -16.26
CA LEU A 461 -36.71 -7.48 -15.68
C LEU A 461 -36.89 -6.21 -16.51
N GLU A 462 -36.84 -6.29 -17.85
CA GLU A 462 -37.14 -5.17 -18.73
C GLU A 462 -38.56 -4.65 -18.50
N LYS A 463 -39.55 -5.55 -18.46
CA LYS A 463 -40.94 -5.21 -18.18
C LYS A 463 -41.09 -4.50 -16.83
N GLN A 464 -40.46 -5.04 -15.77
CA GLN A 464 -40.47 -4.42 -14.44
C GLN A 464 -39.91 -2.99 -14.46
N ILE A 465 -38.78 -2.76 -15.16
CA ILE A 465 -38.18 -1.42 -15.27
C ILE A 465 -39.04 -0.47 -16.09
N LEU A 466 -39.73 -0.94 -17.13
CA LEU A 466 -40.60 -0.09 -17.96
C LEU A 466 -41.90 0.29 -17.24
N GLU A 467 -42.53 -0.68 -16.55
CA GLU A 467 -43.83 -0.50 -15.90
C GLU A 467 -43.72 0.12 -14.50
N ASN A 468 -42.63 -0.11 -13.76
CA ASN A 468 -42.45 0.40 -12.40
C ASN A 468 -41.61 1.70 -12.39
N GLU A 469 -42.30 2.83 -12.55
CA GLU A 469 -41.67 4.16 -12.50
C GLU A 469 -40.94 4.43 -11.17
N SER A 470 -41.51 3.99 -10.05
CA SER A 470 -40.93 4.20 -8.72
C SER A 470 -39.59 3.47 -8.56
N LEU A 471 -39.50 2.21 -9.00
CA LEU A 471 -38.27 1.44 -8.98
C LEU A 471 -37.22 2.04 -9.91
N ARG A 472 -37.59 2.34 -11.16
CA ARG A 472 -36.69 2.94 -12.15
C ARG A 472 -36.13 4.28 -11.66
N SER A 473 -36.98 5.18 -11.19
CA SER A 473 -36.54 6.48 -10.67
C SER A 473 -35.63 6.35 -9.44
N THR A 474 -35.87 5.36 -8.58
CA THR A 474 -35.00 5.07 -7.42
C THR A 474 -33.59 4.68 -7.85
N ILE A 475 -33.44 3.72 -8.78
CA ILE A 475 -32.14 3.26 -9.29
C ILE A 475 -31.34 4.41 -9.92
N LEU A 476 -32.01 5.22 -10.76
CA LEU A 476 -31.37 6.35 -11.43
C LEU A 476 -30.97 7.47 -10.45
N SER A 477 -31.76 7.68 -9.39
CA SER A 477 -31.52 8.73 -8.38
C SER A 477 -30.35 8.42 -7.46
N VAL A 478 -30.09 7.14 -7.17
CA VAL A 478 -28.88 6.72 -6.44
C VAL A 478 -27.61 6.74 -7.32
N GLY A 479 -27.74 7.17 -8.58
CA GLY A 479 -26.62 7.40 -9.50
C GLY A 479 -26.17 6.16 -10.26
N ILE A 480 -27.02 5.13 -10.36
CA ILE A 480 -26.74 3.89 -11.08
C ILE A 480 -27.50 3.91 -12.42
N ALA A 481 -26.80 3.58 -13.52
CA ALA A 481 -27.42 3.43 -14.82
C ALA A 481 -28.08 2.05 -14.99
N ILE A 482 -29.05 1.96 -15.89
CA ILE A 482 -29.72 0.71 -16.29
C ILE A 482 -29.45 0.47 -17.77
N VAL A 483 -28.93 -0.69 -18.12
CA VAL A 483 -28.72 -1.12 -19.51
C VAL A 483 -29.84 -2.08 -19.90
N LEU A 484 -30.62 -1.70 -20.91
CA LEU A 484 -31.72 -2.50 -21.46
C LEU A 484 -31.20 -3.64 -22.35
N PRO A 485 -32.01 -4.66 -22.66
CA PRO A 485 -31.61 -5.78 -23.53
C PRO A 485 -31.16 -5.36 -24.94
N ASN A 486 -31.65 -4.22 -25.43
CA ASN A 486 -31.24 -3.60 -26.70
C ASN A 486 -30.02 -2.67 -26.58
N GLU A 487 -29.29 -2.75 -25.46
CA GLU A 487 -28.08 -1.98 -25.14
C GLU A 487 -28.29 -0.47 -24.98
N LYS A 488 -29.55 0.00 -24.93
CA LYS A 488 -29.85 1.39 -24.56
C LYS A 488 -29.67 1.59 -23.06
N VAL A 489 -29.14 2.76 -22.69
CA VAL A 489 -28.83 3.10 -21.30
C VAL A 489 -29.81 4.14 -20.77
N LEU A 490 -30.42 3.86 -19.63
CA LEU A 490 -31.18 4.82 -18.83
C LEU A 490 -30.26 5.34 -17.73
N ARG A 491 -30.13 6.66 -17.58
CA ARG A 491 -29.29 7.26 -16.54
C ARG A 491 -29.95 8.48 -15.88
N GLY A 492 -29.59 8.71 -14.62
CA GLY A 492 -29.86 9.95 -13.91
C GLY A 492 -28.85 11.06 -14.24
N PRO A 493 -29.04 12.27 -13.65
CA PRO A 493 -28.13 13.40 -13.85
C PRO A 493 -26.74 13.15 -13.25
N ARG A 494 -26.66 12.31 -12.21
CA ARG A 494 -25.43 11.85 -11.58
C ARG A 494 -25.18 10.39 -11.94
N LEU A 495 -23.96 10.05 -12.29
CA LEU A 495 -23.49 8.67 -12.41
C LEU A 495 -22.36 8.44 -11.39
N VAL A 496 -22.40 7.29 -10.74
CA VAL A 496 -21.31 6.85 -9.86
C VAL A 496 -20.20 6.14 -10.64
N ILE A 497 -20.59 5.42 -11.70
CA ILE A 497 -19.68 4.78 -12.67
C ILE A 497 -20.05 5.31 -14.07
N PRO A 498 -19.08 5.63 -14.93
CA PRO A 498 -17.64 5.76 -14.64
C PRO A 498 -17.35 6.90 -13.67
N SER A 499 -16.28 6.78 -12.87
CA SER A 499 -15.71 7.96 -12.21
C SER A 499 -15.13 8.89 -13.28
N LYS A 500 -14.85 10.16 -12.94
CA LYS A 500 -14.24 11.10 -13.89
C LYS A 500 -12.91 10.60 -14.48
N TRP A 501 -12.22 9.73 -13.77
CA TRP A 501 -10.95 9.14 -14.16
C TRP A 501 -11.10 7.87 -15.02
N ASP A 502 -12.27 7.22 -15.00
CA ASP A 502 -12.55 6.00 -15.77
C ASP A 502 -13.05 6.28 -17.19
N ILE A 503 -13.14 7.56 -17.58
CA ILE A 503 -13.53 7.99 -18.93
C ILE A 503 -12.25 8.29 -19.72
N PRO A 504 -11.95 7.53 -20.80
CA PRO A 504 -10.83 7.83 -21.68
C PRO A 504 -10.97 9.24 -22.25
N HIS A 505 -9.91 10.06 -22.13
CA HIS A 505 -9.91 11.43 -22.64
C HIS A 505 -9.47 11.51 -24.11
N ASP A 506 -8.92 10.41 -24.64
CA ASP A 506 -8.19 10.32 -25.90
C ASP A 506 -8.84 9.38 -26.93
N ARG A 507 -9.91 8.66 -26.57
CA ARG A 507 -10.66 7.77 -27.47
C ARG A 507 -12.15 7.70 -27.16
N GLU A 508 -12.93 7.29 -28.17
CA GLU A 508 -14.36 7.01 -28.02
C GLU A 508 -14.61 5.71 -27.23
N LEU A 509 -15.77 5.67 -26.55
CA LEU A 509 -16.23 4.50 -25.80
C LEU A 509 -16.69 3.40 -26.77
N ASN A 510 -16.30 2.16 -26.47
CA ASN A 510 -16.63 0.98 -27.25
C ASN A 510 -17.43 -0.05 -26.42
N GLN A 511 -17.75 -1.20 -27.02
CA GLN A 511 -18.53 -2.26 -26.37
C GLN A 511 -17.84 -2.85 -25.13
N ASN A 512 -16.50 -2.85 -25.08
CA ASN A 512 -15.76 -3.30 -23.90
C ASN A 512 -15.92 -2.31 -22.74
N ASP A 513 -15.97 -1.00 -23.01
CA ASP A 513 -16.23 0.01 -21.98
C ASP A 513 -17.64 -0.13 -21.41
N LEU A 514 -18.65 -0.39 -22.25
CA LEU A 514 -20.02 -0.70 -21.80
C LEU A 514 -20.04 -1.95 -20.90
N ASN A 515 -19.35 -3.02 -21.29
CA ASN A 515 -19.24 -4.24 -20.49
C ASN A 515 -18.53 -4.00 -19.15
N LEU A 516 -17.48 -3.18 -19.14
CA LEU A 516 -16.75 -2.79 -17.94
C LEU A 516 -17.65 -2.00 -16.97
N TYR A 517 -18.37 -0.99 -17.45
CA TYR A 517 -19.26 -0.19 -16.60
C TYR A 517 -20.44 -1.01 -16.06
N CYS A 518 -20.97 -1.93 -16.87
CA CYS A 518 -21.90 -2.94 -16.40
C CYS A 518 -21.29 -3.78 -15.28
N GLN A 519 -20.07 -4.31 -15.44
CA GLN A 519 -19.42 -5.11 -14.40
C GLN A 519 -19.18 -4.31 -13.10
N GLN A 520 -18.78 -3.05 -13.21
CA GLN A 520 -18.42 -2.19 -12.08
C GLN A 520 -19.62 -1.68 -11.28
N GLY A 521 -20.79 -1.49 -11.91
CA GLY A 521 -21.93 -0.95 -11.16
C GLY A 521 -23.23 -0.67 -11.90
N TRP A 522 -23.33 -0.80 -13.21
CA TRP A 522 -24.62 -0.57 -13.90
C TRP A 522 -25.52 -1.81 -13.82
N VAL A 523 -26.80 -1.59 -13.55
CA VAL A 523 -27.84 -2.63 -13.58
C VAL A 523 -27.97 -3.12 -15.02
N ASP A 524 -27.68 -4.40 -15.26
CA ASP A 524 -27.53 -4.96 -16.58
C ASP A 524 -28.65 -5.97 -16.87
N LEU A 525 -29.60 -5.59 -17.73
CA LEU A 525 -30.75 -6.41 -18.08
C LEU A 525 -30.49 -7.33 -19.28
N ARG A 526 -29.29 -7.30 -19.86
CA ARG A 526 -28.96 -8.10 -21.05
C ARG A 526 -28.92 -9.58 -20.71
N ILE A 527 -29.24 -10.41 -21.71
CA ILE A 527 -29.25 -11.88 -21.60
C ILE A 527 -27.92 -12.42 -21.05
N SER A 528 -26.79 -11.83 -21.46
CA SER A 528 -25.45 -12.21 -20.99
C SER A 528 -25.27 -12.08 -19.48
N ASN A 529 -25.90 -11.10 -18.82
CA ASN A 529 -25.88 -10.97 -17.37
C ASN A 529 -26.84 -11.96 -16.69
N MET A 530 -27.97 -12.29 -17.34
CA MET A 530 -28.93 -13.26 -16.82
C MET A 530 -28.37 -14.68 -16.78
N VAL A 531 -27.56 -15.06 -17.78
CA VAL A 531 -26.80 -16.32 -17.76
C VAL A 531 -25.94 -16.41 -16.49
N LYS A 532 -25.19 -15.35 -16.15
CA LYS A 532 -24.37 -15.32 -14.92
C LYS A 532 -25.19 -15.46 -13.65
N TRP A 533 -26.37 -14.84 -13.59
CA TRP A 533 -27.27 -14.98 -12.44
C TRP A 533 -27.80 -16.41 -12.28
N ILE A 534 -28.16 -17.07 -13.38
CA ILE A 534 -28.60 -18.47 -13.36
C ILE A 534 -27.46 -19.39 -12.90
N GLU A 535 -26.24 -19.20 -13.42
CA GLU A 535 -25.04 -19.94 -12.97
C GLU A 535 -24.80 -19.77 -11.46
N ARG A 536 -24.88 -18.54 -10.94
CA ARG A 536 -24.75 -18.25 -9.49
C ARG A 536 -25.75 -19.06 -8.67
N PHE A 537 -27.02 -19.08 -9.06
CA PHE A 537 -28.06 -19.83 -8.34
C PHE A 537 -27.85 -21.34 -8.43
N GLN A 538 -27.45 -21.86 -9.59
CA GLN A 538 -27.10 -23.27 -9.76
C GLN A 538 -25.97 -23.67 -8.83
N THR A 539 -24.88 -22.90 -8.80
CA THR A 539 -23.75 -23.18 -7.90
C THR A 539 -24.15 -23.13 -6.43
N MET A 540 -24.95 -22.14 -6.01
CA MET A 540 -25.45 -22.10 -4.62
C MET A 540 -26.29 -23.34 -4.26
N ARG A 541 -27.14 -23.83 -5.19
CA ARG A 541 -27.94 -25.06 -4.99
C ARG A 541 -27.05 -26.30 -4.89
N GLU A 542 -26.08 -26.44 -5.79
CA GLU A 542 -25.13 -27.56 -5.77
C GLU A 542 -24.28 -27.59 -4.50
N GLU A 543 -23.74 -26.44 -4.07
CA GLU A 543 -23.00 -26.33 -2.81
C GLU A 543 -23.86 -26.73 -1.61
N THR A 544 -25.13 -26.37 -1.62
CA THR A 544 -26.09 -26.67 -0.53
C THR A 544 -26.46 -28.14 -0.49
N GLU A 545 -26.71 -28.77 -1.65
CA GLU A 545 -27.07 -30.20 -1.71
C GLU A 545 -25.89 -31.09 -1.29
N LYS A 546 -24.65 -30.73 -1.69
CA LYS A 546 -23.43 -31.43 -1.26
C LYS A 546 -23.28 -31.51 0.26
N ILE A 547 -23.81 -30.53 1.00
CA ILE A 547 -23.67 -30.44 2.47
C ILE A 547 -24.96 -30.76 3.23
N LYS A 548 -26.00 -31.28 2.56
CA LYS A 548 -27.34 -31.44 3.12
C LYS A 548 -27.41 -32.32 4.37
N GLU A 549 -26.62 -33.40 4.38
CA GLU A 549 -26.57 -34.34 5.51
C GLU A 549 -25.55 -33.92 6.58
N HIS A 550 -24.78 -32.86 6.34
CA HIS A 550 -23.77 -32.37 7.27
C HIS A 550 -24.38 -31.44 8.33
N THR A 551 -24.42 -31.91 9.57
CA THR A 551 -24.91 -31.15 10.73
C THR A 551 -23.79 -30.48 11.55
N GLY A 552 -22.53 -30.67 11.16
CA GLY A 552 -21.37 -30.10 11.83
C GLY A 552 -21.23 -28.59 11.65
N SER A 553 -20.51 -27.94 12.56
CA SER A 553 -20.25 -26.49 12.55
C SER A 553 -19.30 -26.00 11.45
N VAL A 554 -18.83 -26.90 10.58
CA VAL A 554 -17.91 -26.61 9.47
C VAL A 554 -18.55 -25.66 8.46
N PHE A 555 -19.87 -25.74 8.25
CA PHE A 555 -20.58 -24.95 7.24
C PHE A 555 -21.57 -23.97 7.89
N VAL A 556 -21.39 -22.68 7.57
CA VAL A 556 -22.33 -21.62 8.00
C VAL A 556 -23.54 -21.51 7.05
N ARG A 557 -23.33 -21.74 5.74
CA ARG A 557 -24.35 -21.61 4.69
C ARG A 557 -24.97 -22.97 4.32
N ASN A 558 -25.51 -23.66 5.31
CA ASN A 558 -26.19 -24.95 5.14
C ASN A 558 -27.63 -24.78 4.59
N PRO A 559 -28.38 -25.86 4.30
CA PRO A 559 -29.76 -25.74 3.81
C PRO A 559 -30.66 -24.85 4.69
N THR A 560 -30.56 -25.00 6.02
CA THR A 560 -31.34 -24.18 6.97
C THR A 560 -31.01 -22.69 6.88
N PHE A 561 -29.77 -22.32 6.60
CA PHE A 561 -29.37 -20.93 6.36
C PHE A 561 -30.08 -20.35 5.13
N TRP A 562 -30.11 -21.09 4.02
CA TRP A 562 -30.72 -20.64 2.77
C TRP A 562 -32.25 -20.64 2.84
N GLU A 563 -32.87 -21.65 3.45
CA GLU A 563 -34.31 -21.64 3.74
C GLU A 563 -34.72 -20.40 4.55
N ARG A 564 -33.91 -20.03 5.55
CA ARG A 564 -34.15 -18.83 6.36
C ARG A 564 -33.91 -17.56 5.54
N ALA A 565 -32.89 -17.54 4.68
CA ALA A 565 -32.63 -16.40 3.80
C ALA A 565 -33.80 -16.18 2.83
N ASP A 566 -34.36 -17.26 2.27
CA ASP A 566 -35.50 -17.22 1.36
C ASP A 566 -36.80 -16.78 2.05
N ARG A 567 -37.10 -17.36 3.22
CA ARG A 567 -38.26 -16.94 4.03
C ARG A 567 -38.23 -15.45 4.39
N HIS A 568 -37.03 -14.88 4.46
CA HIS A 568 -36.82 -13.48 4.82
C HIS A 568 -36.46 -12.58 3.64
N GLU A 569 -36.58 -13.07 2.41
CA GLU A 569 -36.28 -12.33 1.17
C GLU A 569 -34.90 -11.64 1.21
N SER A 570 -33.89 -12.33 1.75
CA SER A 570 -32.62 -11.72 2.10
C SER A 570 -31.71 -11.50 0.88
N LEU A 571 -31.69 -10.28 0.36
CA LEU A 571 -30.81 -9.87 -0.74
C LEU A 571 -29.32 -9.90 -0.32
N GLY A 572 -29.00 -9.33 0.84
CA GLY A 572 -27.62 -9.20 1.30
C GLY A 572 -26.91 -10.52 1.58
N ASN A 573 -27.64 -11.58 1.93
CA ASN A 573 -27.04 -12.91 2.12
C ASN A 573 -26.55 -13.51 0.78
N ILE A 574 -27.28 -13.26 -0.32
CA ILE A 574 -26.92 -13.68 -1.68
C ILE A 574 -25.71 -12.89 -2.17
N VAL A 575 -25.76 -11.55 -2.07
CA VAL A 575 -24.63 -10.70 -2.49
C VAL A 575 -23.37 -10.96 -1.66
N SER A 576 -23.53 -11.24 -0.36
CA SER A 576 -22.40 -11.65 0.49
C SER A 576 -21.77 -12.97 0.04
N TRP A 577 -22.55 -13.93 -0.48
CA TRP A 577 -21.97 -15.14 -1.08
C TRP A 577 -21.20 -14.79 -2.36
N ILE A 578 -21.75 -13.91 -3.21
CA ILE A 578 -21.11 -13.45 -4.45
C ILE A 578 -19.74 -12.83 -4.13
N PHE A 579 -19.67 -11.90 -3.18
CA PHE A 579 -18.38 -11.27 -2.81
C PHE A 579 -17.36 -12.24 -2.24
N LEU A 580 -17.78 -13.28 -1.52
CA LEU A 580 -16.85 -14.29 -1.01
C LEU A 580 -16.32 -15.23 -2.09
N LYS A 581 -17.13 -15.47 -3.14
CA LYS A 581 -16.87 -16.46 -4.19
C LYS A 581 -16.30 -15.90 -5.48
N GLU A 582 -16.65 -14.66 -5.84
CA GLU A 582 -16.20 -13.99 -7.07
C GLU A 582 -15.10 -12.96 -6.82
N ASP A 583 -15.05 -12.36 -5.63
CA ASP A 583 -14.24 -11.15 -5.38
C ASP A 583 -13.18 -11.33 -4.29
N ASP A 584 -13.02 -12.55 -3.77
CA ASP A 584 -12.12 -12.86 -2.65
C ASP A 584 -12.28 -11.93 -1.43
N GLY A 585 -13.46 -11.35 -1.24
CA GLY A 585 -13.77 -10.35 -0.20
C GLY A 585 -13.87 -10.92 1.23
N GLU A 586 -13.16 -12.01 1.52
CA GLU A 586 -13.20 -12.65 2.82
C GLU A 586 -12.22 -12.03 3.82
N ARG A 587 -12.68 -11.93 5.07
CA ARG A 587 -11.81 -11.58 6.19
C ARG A 587 -11.08 -12.84 6.68
N ILE A 588 -9.79 -12.93 6.38
CA ILE A 588 -8.94 -14.07 6.77
C ILE A 588 -8.67 -14.07 8.29
N LYS A 589 -8.23 -12.94 8.84
CA LYS A 589 -7.97 -12.80 10.29
C LYS A 589 -9.22 -12.27 11.02
N ARG A 590 -9.80 -13.06 11.92
CA ARG A 590 -11.05 -12.71 12.62
C ARG A 590 -10.83 -12.17 14.01
#